data_AF-A0A9C8M1H1-F1
#
_entry.id   AF-A0A9C8M1H1-F1
#
_cell.length_a   1.000
_cell.length_b   1.000
_cell.length_c   1.000
_cell.angle_alpha   90.00
_cell.angle_beta   90.00
_cell.angle_gamma   90.00
#
_symmetry.space_group_name_H-M   'P 1'
#
loop_
_entity.id
_entity.type
_entity.pdbx_description
1 polymer ?
#
loop_
_entity_poly.entity_id
_entity_poly.type
_entity_poly.pdbx_seq_one_letter_code
_entity_poly.pdbx_strand_id
1 'polypeptide(L)'
;MIFPKTLPLRSPNMAGFKVQRQIKYEEELSHDFYKEVGDVAWGEKLLSCIQCGNCSGTCPLSLYMDYTPRQIIAMTRAGFKDEVLTSNTIWLCASCYACTVDCPKEIQITDVMYALKQRAMLDKVYPRGFLAPAMAREFFDLVRRNGRNTEGPLMINLYMKTNPFAALGMAAMGIKLFLQGRLGLFPDRIPMATGKKGDLHKVLQ
;
A
#
# COMPACT_ATOMS: atom_id res chain seq x y z
N MET A 1 -23.11 -29.15 22.87
CA MET A 1 -22.42 -30.06 21.93
C MET A 1 -21.41 -29.21 21.16
N ILE A 2 -20.15 -29.26 21.57
CA ILE A 2 -19.07 -28.42 21.08
C ILE A 2 -18.29 -29.24 20.05
N PHE A 3 -18.44 -28.94 18.77
CA PHE A 3 -17.64 -29.54 17.70
C PHE A 3 -16.39 -28.66 17.44
N PRO A 4 -15.20 -29.25 17.25
CA PRO A 4 -13.95 -28.49 17.11
C PRO A 4 -13.88 -27.74 15.78
N LYS A 5 -13.39 -26.49 15.81
CA LYS A 5 -13.35 -25.52 14.70
C LYS A 5 -12.40 -25.84 13.52
N THR A 6 -11.86 -27.04 13.41
CA THR A 6 -11.01 -27.43 12.25
C THR A 6 -11.07 -28.93 12.03
N LEU A 7 -11.69 -29.38 10.94
CA LEU A 7 -11.61 -30.77 10.49
C LEU A 7 -10.64 -30.85 9.28
N PRO A 8 -9.47 -31.49 9.40
CA PRO A 8 -8.59 -31.70 8.26
C PRO A 8 -9.09 -32.90 7.45
N LEU A 9 -9.82 -32.64 6.35
CA LEU A 9 -10.17 -33.68 5.40
C LEU A 9 -8.94 -34.03 4.54
N ARG A 10 -8.38 -35.22 4.79
CA ARG A 10 -7.22 -35.81 4.12
C ARG A 10 -7.62 -36.29 2.71
N SER A 11 -7.15 -35.63 1.64
CA SER A 11 -7.20 -36.20 0.30
C SER A 11 -6.00 -37.13 0.06
N PRO A 12 -6.14 -38.23 -0.69
CA PRO A 12 -5.05 -39.16 -0.95
C PRO A 12 -4.06 -38.58 -1.96
N ASN A 13 -2.79 -38.59 -1.57
CA ASN A 13 -1.55 -38.59 -2.37
C ASN A 13 -1.52 -37.83 -3.72
N MET A 14 -1.02 -36.59 -3.66
CA MET A 14 -0.13 -36.05 -4.70
C MET A 14 1.05 -35.38 -3.98
N ALA A 15 2.27 -35.84 -4.24
CA ALA A 15 3.46 -35.49 -3.50
C ALA A 15 3.72 -33.96 -3.48
N GLY A 16 3.82 -33.40 -2.27
CA GLY A 16 4.56 -32.15 -2.02
C GLY A 16 3.79 -30.84 -1.92
N PHE A 17 2.52 -30.75 -2.34
CA PHE A 17 1.75 -29.49 -2.25
C PHE A 17 0.54 -29.66 -1.32
N LYS A 18 0.70 -29.27 -0.04
CA LYS A 18 -0.44 -29.14 0.88
C LYS A 18 -1.28 -27.94 0.45
N VAL A 19 -2.29 -28.16 -0.39
CA VAL A 19 -3.34 -27.17 -0.63
C VAL A 19 -4.13 -27.01 0.66
N GLN A 20 -3.76 -26.06 1.51
CA GLN A 20 -4.63 -25.62 2.60
C GLN A 20 -5.77 -24.83 1.96
N ARG A 21 -6.91 -25.48 1.72
CA ARG A 21 -8.12 -24.78 1.29
C ARG A 21 -8.63 -23.97 2.48
N GLN A 22 -8.38 -22.66 2.47
CA GLN A 22 -9.00 -21.73 3.40
C GLN A 22 -10.44 -21.48 2.90
N ILE A 23 -11.41 -22.17 3.50
CA ILE A 23 -12.83 -21.96 3.22
C ILE A 23 -13.27 -20.83 4.13
N LYS A 24 -13.70 -19.70 3.55
CA LYS A 24 -14.41 -18.63 4.27
C LYS A 24 -15.91 -18.84 4.13
N TYR A 25 -16.64 -18.62 5.21
CA TYR A 25 -18.09 -18.57 5.20
C TYR A 25 -18.57 -17.16 4.82
N GLU A 26 -19.79 -17.05 4.29
CA GLU A 26 -20.37 -15.76 3.87
C GLU A 26 -20.39 -14.74 5.02
N GLU A 27 -20.62 -15.21 6.25
CA GLU A 27 -20.66 -14.38 7.47
C GLU A 27 -19.32 -13.69 7.79
N GLU A 28 -18.20 -14.22 7.28
CA GLU A 28 -16.86 -13.66 7.48
C GLU A 28 -16.46 -12.65 6.37
N LEU A 29 -17.31 -12.48 5.35
CA LEU A 29 -17.04 -11.57 4.24
C LEU A 29 -17.57 -10.17 4.55
N SER A 30 -16.74 -9.18 4.24
CA SER A 30 -17.14 -7.78 4.32
C SER A 30 -17.82 -7.38 3.02
N HIS A 31 -19.13 -7.59 2.92
CA HIS A 31 -19.91 -7.32 1.70
C HIS A 31 -19.77 -5.88 1.16
N ASP A 32 -19.65 -4.89 2.04
CA ASP A 32 -19.50 -3.48 1.63
C ASP A 32 -18.05 -3.06 1.31
N PHE A 33 -17.09 -3.99 1.36
CA PHE A 33 -15.67 -3.66 1.20
C PHE A 33 -15.36 -3.04 -0.16
N TYR A 34 -15.97 -3.53 -1.23
CA TYR A 34 -15.78 -2.97 -2.56
C TYR A 34 -16.25 -1.51 -2.65
N LYS A 35 -17.29 -1.16 -1.89
CA LYS A 35 -17.85 0.20 -1.83
C LYS A 35 -16.96 1.11 -1.01
N GLU A 36 -16.49 0.65 0.15
CA GLU A 36 -15.48 1.37 0.96
C GLU A 36 -14.26 1.76 0.12
N VAL A 37 -13.78 0.86 -0.72
CA VAL A 37 -12.62 1.10 -1.59
C VAL A 37 -12.99 1.98 -2.80
N GLY A 38 -14.16 1.74 -3.40
CA GLY A 38 -14.66 2.50 -4.55
C GLY A 38 -14.84 3.99 -4.26
N ASP A 39 -15.40 4.32 -3.08
CA ASP A 39 -15.67 5.69 -2.66
C ASP A 39 -14.38 6.53 -2.48
N VAL A 40 -13.27 5.89 -2.12
CA VAL A 40 -11.96 6.55 -1.92
C VAL A 40 -11.14 6.62 -3.21
N ALA A 41 -11.27 5.61 -4.08
CA ALA A 41 -10.40 5.41 -5.23
C ALA A 41 -10.95 5.94 -6.56
N TRP A 42 -12.08 6.67 -6.57
CA TRP A 42 -12.83 6.94 -7.81
C TRP A 42 -13.14 5.65 -8.58
N GLY A 43 -13.31 4.56 -7.83
CA GLY A 43 -13.26 3.18 -8.28
C GLY A 43 -14.63 2.57 -8.52
N GLU A 44 -15.64 3.37 -8.91
CA GLU A 44 -17.01 2.88 -9.13
C GLU A 44 -17.07 1.72 -10.14
N LYS A 45 -16.14 1.71 -11.09
CA LYS A 45 -16.00 0.66 -12.11
C LYS A 45 -15.43 -0.66 -11.58
N LEU A 46 -15.10 -0.80 -10.29
CA LEU A 46 -14.49 -2.02 -9.74
C LEU A 46 -15.35 -3.27 -10.00
N LEU A 47 -16.68 -3.15 -9.87
CA LEU A 47 -17.62 -4.24 -10.16
C LEU A 47 -17.69 -4.61 -11.64
N SER A 48 -17.28 -3.71 -12.54
CA SER A 48 -17.27 -3.95 -13.99
C SER A 48 -16.11 -4.84 -14.46
N CYS A 49 -15.19 -5.21 -13.56
CA CYS A 49 -14.03 -6.04 -13.88
C CYS A 49 -14.45 -7.40 -14.46
N ILE A 50 -13.94 -7.70 -15.66
CA ILE A 50 -14.20 -8.98 -16.34
C ILE A 50 -13.13 -10.05 -16.07
N GLN A 51 -12.19 -9.78 -15.14
CA GLN A 51 -11.13 -10.72 -14.76
C GLN A 51 -10.22 -11.19 -15.92
N CYS A 52 -10.02 -10.35 -16.94
CA CYS A 52 -9.18 -10.66 -18.10
C CYS A 52 -7.69 -10.89 -17.77
N GLY A 53 -7.20 -10.35 -16.65
CA GLY A 53 -5.83 -10.56 -16.18
C GLY A 53 -4.73 -9.72 -16.83
N ASN A 54 -5.10 -8.78 -17.71
CA ASN A 54 -4.13 -7.90 -18.35
C ASN A 54 -3.27 -7.12 -17.35
N CYS A 55 -3.88 -6.63 -16.26
CA CYS A 55 -3.18 -5.97 -15.16
C CYS A 55 -2.10 -6.84 -14.47
N SER A 56 -2.31 -8.16 -14.39
CA SER A 56 -1.31 -9.08 -13.84
C SER A 56 -0.17 -9.33 -14.83
N GLY A 57 -0.47 -9.36 -16.13
CA GLY A 57 0.52 -9.53 -17.20
C GLY A 57 1.43 -8.31 -17.38
N THR A 58 0.87 -7.10 -17.36
CA THR A 58 1.64 -5.86 -17.50
C THR A 58 2.47 -5.54 -16.25
N CYS A 59 2.09 -6.04 -15.06
CA CYS A 59 2.75 -5.67 -13.82
C CYS A 59 4.16 -6.29 -13.72
N PRO A 60 5.24 -5.47 -13.65
CA PRO A 60 6.61 -5.98 -13.56
C PRO A 60 6.90 -6.64 -12.21
N LEU A 61 6.10 -6.33 -11.18
CA LEU A 61 6.26 -6.82 -9.82
C LEU A 61 5.33 -8.00 -9.49
N SER A 62 4.53 -8.47 -10.44
CA SER A 62 3.56 -9.54 -10.23
C SER A 62 4.18 -10.81 -9.65
N LEU A 63 5.44 -11.11 -10.00
CA LEU A 63 6.20 -12.27 -9.50
C LEU A 63 6.58 -12.19 -8.02
N TYR A 64 6.66 -10.98 -7.46
CA TYR A 64 7.03 -10.74 -6.06
C TYR A 64 5.82 -10.47 -5.17
N MET A 65 4.63 -10.37 -5.75
CA MET A 65 3.39 -10.10 -5.03
C MET A 65 2.76 -11.40 -4.51
N ASP A 66 2.21 -11.37 -3.29
CA ASP A 66 1.49 -12.52 -2.71
C ASP A 66 0.25 -12.88 -3.56
N TYR A 67 -0.44 -11.84 -4.00
CA TYR A 67 -1.57 -11.91 -4.92
C TYR A 67 -1.35 -10.95 -6.08
N THR A 68 -1.63 -11.39 -7.31
CA THR A 68 -1.53 -10.51 -8.46
C THR A 68 -2.62 -9.43 -8.45
N PRO A 69 -2.45 -8.31 -9.17
CA PRO A 69 -3.46 -7.25 -9.22
C PRO A 69 -4.86 -7.74 -9.59
N ARG A 70 -4.97 -8.71 -10.52
CA ARG A 70 -6.24 -9.36 -10.87
C ARG A 70 -6.90 -10.02 -9.66
N GLN A 71 -6.13 -10.76 -8.87
CA GLN A 71 -6.61 -11.46 -7.68
C GLN A 71 -7.04 -10.49 -6.59
N ILE A 72 -6.28 -9.41 -6.36
CA ILE A 72 -6.67 -8.35 -5.41
C ILE A 72 -8.03 -7.77 -5.78
N ILE A 73 -8.26 -7.44 -7.06
CA ILE A 73 -9.57 -6.93 -7.51
C ILE A 73 -10.67 -7.96 -7.28
N ALA A 74 -10.43 -9.25 -7.58
CA ALA A 74 -11.41 -10.30 -7.34
C ALA A 74 -11.76 -10.45 -5.84
N MET A 75 -10.73 -10.49 -4.99
CA MET A 75 -10.88 -10.60 -3.54
C MET A 75 -11.56 -9.38 -2.92
N THR A 76 -11.26 -8.18 -3.43
CA THR A 76 -11.91 -6.94 -3.01
C THR A 76 -13.39 -6.96 -3.34
N ARG A 77 -13.76 -7.41 -4.55
CA ARG A 77 -15.17 -7.57 -4.96
C ARG A 77 -15.89 -8.63 -4.14
N ALA A 78 -15.19 -9.68 -3.74
CA ALA A 78 -15.74 -10.79 -2.98
C ALA A 78 -15.74 -10.55 -1.45
N GLY A 79 -15.24 -9.41 -0.96
CA GLY A 79 -15.30 -9.07 0.48
C GLY A 79 -14.19 -9.69 1.35
N PHE A 80 -13.12 -10.21 0.76
CA PHE A 80 -11.93 -10.74 1.47
C PHE A 80 -11.03 -9.61 2.00
N LYS A 81 -11.59 -8.79 2.88
CA LYS A 81 -10.96 -7.58 3.40
C LYS A 81 -9.65 -7.88 4.12
N ASP A 82 -9.67 -8.81 5.07
CA ASP A 82 -8.51 -9.09 5.92
C ASP A 82 -7.32 -9.63 5.12
N GLU A 83 -7.57 -10.53 4.16
CA GLU A 83 -6.53 -11.10 3.29
C GLU A 83 -5.92 -10.05 2.39
N VAL A 84 -6.74 -9.17 1.81
CA VAL A 84 -6.28 -8.09 0.95
C VAL A 84 -5.42 -7.11 1.74
N LEU A 85 -5.90 -6.65 2.91
CA LEU A 85 -5.20 -5.65 3.72
C LEU A 85 -3.92 -6.19 4.38
N THR A 86 -3.87 -7.47 4.70
CA THR A 86 -2.69 -8.12 5.29
C THR A 86 -1.62 -8.47 4.25
N SER A 87 -1.98 -8.55 2.97
CA SER A 87 -1.04 -8.89 1.90
C SER A 87 0.04 -7.84 1.69
N ASN A 88 1.24 -8.27 1.28
CA ASN A 88 2.30 -7.35 0.87
C ASN A 88 2.07 -6.77 -0.53
N THR A 89 1.14 -7.34 -1.31
CA THR A 89 0.82 -6.89 -2.67
C THR A 89 0.54 -5.39 -2.73
N ILE A 90 -0.30 -4.90 -1.82
CA ILE A 90 -0.68 -3.48 -1.81
C ILE A 90 0.57 -2.63 -1.65
N TRP A 91 1.51 -3.02 -0.78
CA TRP A 91 2.74 -2.27 -0.49
C TRP A 91 3.78 -2.34 -1.60
N LEU A 92 3.84 -3.44 -2.35
CA LEU A 92 4.74 -3.63 -3.48
C LEU A 92 4.31 -2.87 -4.73
N CYS A 93 3.07 -2.40 -4.82
CA CYS A 93 2.62 -1.61 -5.96
C CYS A 93 3.48 -0.34 -6.12
N ALA A 94 4.26 -0.30 -7.20
CA ALA A 94 5.14 0.82 -7.58
C ALA A 94 4.40 2.00 -8.23
N SER A 95 3.07 1.90 -8.38
CA SER A 95 2.23 2.96 -8.93
C SER A 95 2.69 3.47 -10.30
N CYS A 96 3.11 2.57 -11.19
CA CYS A 96 3.56 2.90 -12.54
C CYS A 96 2.43 3.18 -13.54
N TYR A 97 1.17 3.06 -13.13
CA TYR A 97 -0.06 3.28 -13.92
C TYR A 97 -0.26 2.40 -15.16
N ALA A 98 0.69 1.53 -15.53
CA ALA A 98 0.57 0.67 -16.72
C ALA A 98 -0.71 -0.20 -16.70
N CYS A 99 -1.04 -0.81 -15.56
CA CYS A 99 -2.25 -1.61 -15.41
C CYS A 99 -3.57 -0.82 -15.56
N THR A 100 -3.54 0.49 -15.32
CA THR A 100 -4.71 1.37 -15.45
C THR A 100 -4.92 1.75 -16.91
N VAL A 101 -3.84 2.07 -17.63
CA VAL A 101 -3.88 2.40 -19.06
C VAL A 101 -4.32 1.20 -19.89
N ASP A 102 -3.78 0.01 -19.61
CA ASP A 102 -4.09 -1.16 -20.42
C ASP A 102 -5.42 -1.85 -20.03
N CYS A 103 -6.21 -1.29 -19.11
CA CYS A 103 -7.45 -1.92 -18.67
C CYS A 103 -8.57 -1.71 -19.72
N PRO A 104 -9.12 -2.77 -20.35
CA PRO A 104 -10.20 -2.62 -21.34
C PRO A 104 -11.53 -2.15 -20.73
N LYS A 105 -11.66 -2.19 -19.40
CA LYS A 105 -12.81 -1.67 -18.65
C LYS A 105 -12.51 -0.33 -17.97
N GLU A 106 -11.35 0.26 -18.23
CA GLU A 106 -10.91 1.55 -17.69
C GLU A 106 -11.03 1.63 -16.18
N ILE A 107 -10.63 0.55 -15.50
CA ILE A 107 -10.62 0.51 -14.03
C ILE A 107 -9.35 1.20 -13.57
N GLN A 108 -9.48 2.13 -12.64
CA GLN A 108 -8.36 2.81 -12.00
C GLN A 108 -7.68 1.92 -10.95
N ILE A 109 -7.05 0.83 -11.41
CA ILE A 109 -6.46 -0.21 -10.55
C ILE A 109 -5.37 0.39 -9.65
N THR A 110 -4.63 1.38 -10.14
CA THR A 110 -3.59 2.05 -9.34
C THR A 110 -4.20 2.79 -8.15
N ASP A 111 -5.31 3.49 -8.35
CA ASP A 111 -6.00 4.22 -7.28
C ASP A 111 -6.68 3.28 -6.30
N VAL A 112 -7.21 2.15 -6.78
CA VAL A 112 -7.70 1.07 -5.92
C VAL A 112 -6.58 0.55 -5.02
N MET A 113 -5.38 0.32 -5.54
CA MET A 113 -4.22 -0.08 -4.73
C MET A 113 -3.85 0.98 -3.68
N TYR A 114 -3.94 2.27 -4.01
CA TYR A 114 -3.72 3.36 -3.05
C TYR A 114 -4.79 3.39 -1.95
N ALA A 115 -6.06 3.24 -2.30
CA ALA A 115 -7.15 3.18 -1.33
C ALA A 115 -6.98 1.99 -0.38
N LEU A 116 -6.55 0.83 -0.88
CA LEU A 116 -6.22 -0.33 -0.07
C LEU A 116 -5.03 -0.06 0.87
N LYS A 117 -3.94 0.57 0.39
CA LYS A 117 -2.82 1.01 1.25
C LYS A 117 -3.31 1.94 2.36
N GLN A 118 -4.14 2.92 2.03
CA GLN A 118 -4.70 3.87 2.99
C GLN A 118 -5.57 3.16 4.03
N ARG A 119 -6.44 2.24 3.59
CA ARG A 119 -7.29 1.45 4.49
C ARG A 119 -6.46 0.60 5.45
N ALA A 120 -5.42 -0.08 4.94
CA ALA A 120 -4.49 -0.87 5.75
C ALA A 120 -3.76 0.00 6.79
N MET A 121 -3.40 1.24 6.42
CA MET A 121 -2.80 2.21 7.36
C MET A 121 -3.77 2.65 8.46
N LEU A 122 -5.04 2.91 8.10
CA LEU A 122 -6.09 3.30 9.04
C LEU A 122 -6.41 2.18 10.03
N ASP A 123 -6.55 0.96 9.54
CA ASP A 123 -6.80 -0.24 10.37
C ASP A 123 -5.56 -0.72 11.13
N LYS A 124 -4.38 -0.15 10.82
CA LYS A 124 -3.07 -0.57 11.34
C LYS A 124 -2.76 -2.05 11.06
N VAL A 125 -3.25 -2.56 9.94
CA VAL A 125 -3.04 -3.92 9.46
C VAL A 125 -1.88 -3.90 8.47
N TYR A 126 -0.68 -4.14 8.98
CA TYR A 126 0.54 -4.33 8.19
C TYR A 126 1.59 -5.05 9.05
N PRO A 127 2.61 -5.69 8.45
CA PRO A 127 3.62 -6.42 9.20
C PRO A 127 4.30 -5.55 10.26
N ARG A 128 4.52 -6.08 11.47
CA ARG A 128 5.22 -5.37 12.53
C ARG A 128 6.67 -5.09 12.12
N GLY A 129 7.14 -3.86 12.33
CA GLY A 129 8.48 -3.43 11.92
C GLY A 129 8.58 -3.01 10.44
N PHE A 130 7.46 -2.97 9.71
CA PHE A 130 7.46 -2.51 8.34
C PHE A 130 7.64 -0.99 8.26
N LEU A 131 8.64 -0.54 7.50
CA LEU A 131 9.04 0.87 7.42
C LEU A 131 8.10 1.71 6.55
N ALA A 132 7.46 1.11 5.55
CA ALA A 132 6.70 1.86 4.55
C ALA A 132 5.54 2.72 5.11
N PRO A 133 4.71 2.25 6.08
CA PRO A 133 3.67 3.07 6.69
C PRO A 133 4.21 4.25 7.51
N ALA A 134 5.41 4.11 8.09
CA ALA A 134 6.07 5.20 8.81
C ALA A 134 6.64 6.22 7.82
N MET A 135 7.35 5.75 6.80
CA MET A 135 7.89 6.58 5.72
C MET A 135 6.79 7.37 5.01
N ALA A 136 5.68 6.72 4.64
CA ALA A 136 4.55 7.38 3.99
C ALA A 136 3.97 8.50 4.87
N ARG A 137 3.79 8.26 6.18
CA ARG A 137 3.30 9.29 7.11
C ARG A 137 4.25 10.48 7.20
N GLU A 138 5.55 10.25 7.37
CA GLU A 138 6.53 11.35 7.44
C GLU A 138 6.61 12.13 6.13
N PHE A 139 6.55 11.44 5.00
CA PHE A 139 6.52 12.06 3.68
C PHE A 139 5.32 13.00 3.55
N PHE A 140 4.11 12.50 3.84
CA PHE A 140 2.89 13.32 3.76
C PHE A 140 2.91 14.49 4.74
N ASP A 141 3.45 14.29 5.94
CA ASP A 141 3.58 15.35 6.94
C ASP A 141 4.55 16.46 6.50
N LEU A 142 5.67 16.10 5.87
CA LEU A 142 6.63 17.08 5.34
C LEU A 142 6.04 17.87 4.18
N VAL A 143 5.38 17.19 3.25
CA VAL A 143 4.68 17.85 2.13
C VAL A 143 3.59 18.79 2.66
N ARG A 144 2.80 18.37 3.66
CA ARG A 144 1.78 19.24 4.29
C ARG A 144 2.35 20.47 4.97
N ARG A 145 3.52 20.37 5.60
CA ARG A 145 4.12 21.48 6.36
C ARG A 145 4.92 22.44 5.49
N ASN A 146 5.67 21.90 4.52
CA ASN A 146 6.67 22.66 3.76
C ASN A 146 6.28 22.87 2.28
N GLY A 147 5.25 22.17 1.79
CA GLY A 147 4.88 22.14 0.37
C GLY A 147 5.83 21.31 -0.51
N ARG A 148 7.02 20.98 -0.01
CA ARG A 148 8.04 20.18 -0.69
C ARG A 148 8.62 19.15 0.26
N ASN A 149 9.00 18.00 -0.30
CA ASN A 149 9.73 16.99 0.44
C ASN A 149 11.23 17.30 0.40
N THR A 150 11.88 17.25 1.56
CA THR A 150 13.34 17.43 1.70
C THR A 150 13.90 16.18 2.36
N GLU A 151 14.90 15.57 1.72
CA GLU A 151 15.43 14.25 2.09
C GLU A 151 16.05 14.22 3.50
N GLY A 152 16.80 15.25 3.90
CA GLY A 152 17.43 15.30 5.22
C GLY A 152 16.43 15.25 6.37
N PRO A 153 15.49 16.22 6.46
CA PRO A 153 14.41 16.19 7.44
C PRO A 153 13.57 14.91 7.42
N LEU A 154 13.27 14.35 6.23
CA LEU A 154 12.53 13.10 6.11
C LEU A 154 13.27 11.94 6.76
N MET A 155 14.54 11.76 6.42
CA MET A 155 15.35 10.66 6.93
C MET A 155 15.61 10.78 8.42
N ILE A 156 15.91 11.99 8.91
CA ILE A 156 16.10 12.25 10.33
C ILE A 156 14.81 11.91 11.11
N ASN A 157 13.66 12.44 10.68
CA ASN A 157 12.40 12.18 11.37
C ASN A 157 12.00 10.70 11.32
N LEU A 158 12.24 10.03 10.20
CA LEU A 158 11.97 8.60 10.04
C LEU A 158 12.83 7.77 10.99
N TYR A 159 14.15 7.98 11.02
CA TYR A 159 15.04 7.23 11.91
C TYR A 159 14.76 7.53 13.39
N MET A 160 14.48 8.78 13.74
CA MET A 160 14.15 9.16 15.12
C MET A 160 12.86 8.48 15.61
N LYS A 161 11.90 8.20 14.73
CA LYS A 161 10.64 7.51 15.07
C LYS A 161 10.71 5.98 15.02
N THR A 162 11.63 5.42 14.23
CA THR A 162 11.68 3.96 13.99
C THR A 162 12.80 3.28 14.75
N ASN A 163 14.04 3.77 14.61
CA ASN A 163 15.20 3.27 15.33
C ASN A 163 16.29 4.35 15.42
N PRO A 164 16.39 5.09 16.55
CA PRO A 164 17.39 6.13 16.76
C PRO A 164 18.83 5.60 16.71
N PHE A 165 19.07 4.34 17.11
CA PHE A 165 20.40 3.74 17.07
C PHE A 165 20.86 3.43 15.64
N ALA A 166 19.93 3.08 14.75
CA ALA A 166 20.25 2.91 13.32
C ALA A 166 20.68 4.24 12.67
N ALA A 167 20.20 5.37 13.19
CA ALA A 167 20.62 6.70 12.74
C ALA A 167 22.12 6.94 12.98
N LEU A 168 22.65 6.46 14.11
CA LEU A 168 24.07 6.63 14.47
C LEU A 168 25.00 5.89 13.51
N GLY A 169 24.62 4.67 13.08
CA GLY A 169 25.38 3.90 12.10
C GLY A 169 25.40 4.56 10.71
N MET A 170 24.34 5.28 10.33
CA MET A 170 24.27 6.00 9.05
C MET A 170 24.78 7.45 9.13
N ALA A 171 25.09 7.97 10.33
CA ALA A 171 25.50 9.36 10.53
C ALA A 171 26.78 9.70 9.76
N ALA A 172 27.77 8.81 9.72
CA ALA A 172 29.01 9.03 8.97
C ALA A 172 28.77 9.19 7.46
N MET A 173 27.88 8.37 6.88
CA MET A 173 27.49 8.48 5.47
C MET A 173 26.66 9.75 5.22
N GLY A 174 25.74 10.08 6.14
CA GLY A 174 24.95 11.31 6.09
C GLY A 174 25.81 12.57 6.10
N ILE A 175 26.85 12.63 6.96
CA ILE A 175 27.82 13.73 7.01
C ILE A 175 28.58 13.83 5.70
N LYS A 176 29.04 12.71 5.13
CA LYS A 176 29.77 12.70 3.85
C LYS A 176 28.90 13.23 2.69
N LEU A 177 27.63 12.84 2.64
CA LEU A 177 26.67 13.33 1.63
C LEU A 177 26.32 14.81 1.83
N PHE A 178 26.22 15.26 3.09
CA PHE A 178 26.03 16.67 3.43
C PHE A 178 27.22 17.53 3.00
N LEU A 179 28.45 17.09 3.27
CA LEU A 179 29.68 17.77 2.85
C LEU A 179 29.80 17.88 1.32
N GLN A 180 29.26 16.91 0.58
CA GLN A 180 29.20 16.94 -0.88
C GLN A 180 28.02 17.76 -1.42
N GLY A 181 27.22 18.41 -0.57
CA GLY A 181 26.05 19.20 -0.96
C GLY A 181 24.90 18.36 -1.54
N ARG A 182 24.95 17.03 -1.39
CA ARG A 182 23.95 16.10 -1.94
C ARG A 182 22.78 15.84 -0.99
N LEU A 183 22.88 16.30 0.26
CA LEU A 183 21.84 16.16 1.28
C LEU A 183 21.51 17.53 1.88
N GLY A 184 20.27 18.01 1.68
CA GLY A 184 19.78 19.24 2.33
C GLY A 184 19.23 18.96 3.73
N LEU A 185 19.80 19.58 4.76
CA LEU A 185 19.31 19.46 6.15
C LEU A 185 18.19 20.45 6.46
N PHE A 186 18.16 21.58 5.76
CA PHE A 186 17.13 22.59 5.95
C PHE A 186 15.95 22.31 5.03
N PRO A 187 14.71 22.38 5.53
CA PRO A 187 13.54 22.18 4.70
C PRO A 187 13.39 23.33 3.70
N ASP A 188 13.43 22.99 2.41
CA ASP A 188 13.06 23.91 1.35
C ASP A 188 11.55 24.14 1.40
N ARG A 189 11.13 25.39 1.52
CA ARG A 189 9.71 25.76 1.60
C ARG A 189 9.28 26.39 0.30
N ILE A 190 8.18 25.90 -0.26
CA ILE A 190 7.47 26.64 -1.29
C ILE A 190 6.62 27.69 -0.57
N PRO A 191 6.71 28.99 -0.92
CA PRO A 191 5.84 29.99 -0.34
C PRO A 191 4.39 29.64 -0.69
N MET A 192 3.65 29.11 0.27
CA MET A 192 2.22 28.84 0.10
C MET A 192 1.51 30.19 -0.10
N ALA A 193 0.85 30.36 -1.25
CA ALA A 193 -0.06 31.46 -1.46
C ALA A 193 -1.15 31.38 -0.39
N THR A 194 -1.10 32.30 0.59
CA THR A 194 -1.93 32.43 1.79
C THR A 194 -1.55 31.50 2.96
N GLY A 195 -1.25 32.12 4.11
CA GLY A 195 -0.73 31.49 5.33
C GLY A 195 -1.70 30.58 6.10
N LYS A 196 -2.33 29.61 5.42
CA LYS A 196 -3.02 28.49 6.08
C LYS A 196 -2.24 27.21 5.82
N LYS A 197 -1.75 26.61 6.92
CA LYS A 197 -1.19 25.25 6.93
C LYS A 197 -2.27 24.28 6.44
N GLY A 198 -2.05 23.60 5.32
CA GLY A 198 -2.88 22.44 4.92
C GLY A 198 -3.54 22.47 3.53
N ASP A 199 -3.44 23.54 2.75
CA ASP A 199 -4.03 23.59 1.39
C ASP A 199 -3.15 22.86 0.36
N LEU A 200 -3.15 21.52 0.38
CA LEU A 200 -2.44 20.68 -0.60
C LEU A 200 -2.96 20.86 -2.03
N HIS A 201 -4.21 21.28 -2.21
CA HIS A 201 -4.82 21.46 -3.53
C HIS A 201 -4.11 22.51 -4.39
N LYS A 202 -3.43 23.49 -3.78
CA LYS A 202 -2.70 24.55 -4.51
C LYS A 202 -1.28 24.15 -4.94
N VAL A 203 -0.78 23.02 -4.45
CA VAL A 203 0.55 22.48 -4.79
C VAL A 203 0.46 21.48 -5.96
N LEU A 204 -0.74 20.95 -6.24
CA LEU A 204 -1.01 19.92 -7.24
C LEU A 204 -1.62 20.48 -8.55
N GLN A 205 -1.70 21.81 -8.70
CA GLN A 205 -2.11 22.48 -9.94
C GLN A 205 -0.91 22.99 -10.71
#